data_AF-A0A9N9NJT0-F1
#
_entry.id   AF-A0A9N9NJT0-F1
#
_cell.length_a   1.000
_cell.length_b   1.000
_cell.length_c   1.000
_cell.angle_alpha   90.00
_cell.angle_beta   90.00
_cell.angle_gamma   90.00
#
_symmetry.space_group_name_H-M   'P 1'
#
loop_
_entity.id
_entity.type
_entity.pdbx_description
1 polymer ?
#
loop_
_entity_poly.entity_id
_entity_poly.type
_entity_poly.pdbx_seq_one_letter_code
_entity_poly.pdbx_strand_id
1 'polypeptide(L)'
;YGFFTYALLNHTNVKRIIAVENHIQSVERIKELSKESDGRLEVLVSERESETFKQLKKKNLTVHPWKEVHPSLFAVVHVPNKFSGAIMIKNYLNQFHDRTGFQSFGRVRMNLITPAYVAEKLEASVGDIKRCKSSLLREALSDLEMLMVIPNDVYAPK
;
A
#
# COMPACT_ATOMS: atom_id res chain seq x y z
N TYR A 1 11.11 7.24 7.18
CA TYR A 1 11.89 8.47 6.85
C TYR A 1 11.24 9.41 5.84
N GLY A 2 10.15 9.05 5.14
CA GLY A 2 9.35 10.03 4.38
C GLY A 2 9.87 10.41 2.98
N PHE A 3 10.96 9.81 2.48
CA PHE A 3 11.48 10.09 1.13
C PHE A 3 10.43 9.86 0.03
N PHE A 4 9.73 8.72 0.08
CA PHE A 4 8.69 8.43 -0.90
C PHE A 4 7.49 9.39 -0.78
N THR A 5 7.16 9.79 0.46
CA THR A 5 6.14 10.83 0.73
C THR A 5 6.53 12.17 0.11
N TYR A 6 7.80 12.56 0.21
CA TYR A 6 8.34 13.77 -0.44
C TYR A 6 8.24 13.68 -1.97
N ALA A 7 8.61 12.55 -2.55
CA ALA A 7 8.49 12.34 -4.00
C ALA A 7 7.04 12.46 -4.47
N LEU A 8 6.09 11.87 -3.74
CA LEU A 8 4.65 11.99 -4.03
C LEU A 8 4.16 13.44 -3.89
N LEU A 9 4.62 14.20 -2.89
CA LEU A 9 4.25 15.61 -2.76
C LEU A 9 4.67 16.45 -3.97
N ASN A 10 5.82 16.14 -4.56
CA ASN A 10 6.32 16.86 -5.73
C ASN A 10 5.72 16.36 -7.06
N HIS A 11 4.91 15.30 -7.04
CA HIS A 11 4.27 14.77 -8.23
C HIS A 11 3.01 15.56 -8.59
N THR A 12 2.93 16.07 -9.83
CA THR A 12 1.85 16.96 -10.31
C THR A 12 0.45 16.36 -10.20
N ASN A 13 0.32 15.05 -10.36
CA ASN A 13 -0.96 14.34 -10.28
C ASN A 13 -1.40 13.96 -8.84
N VAL A 14 -0.64 14.33 -7.81
CA VAL A 14 -0.97 14.00 -6.40
C VAL A 14 -1.51 15.23 -5.69
N LYS A 15 -2.83 15.23 -5.45
CA LYS A 15 -3.53 16.33 -4.79
C LYS A 15 -3.42 16.30 -3.27
N ARG A 16 -3.46 15.11 -2.67
CA ARG A 16 -3.45 14.91 -1.21
C ARG A 16 -2.82 13.56 -0.87
N ILE A 17 -2.12 13.51 0.25
CA ILE A 17 -1.49 12.32 0.80
C ILE A 17 -1.92 12.14 2.25
N ILE A 18 -2.27 10.90 2.60
CA ILE A 18 -2.47 10.47 3.99
C ILE A 18 -1.37 9.45 4.28
N ALA A 19 -0.36 9.85 5.04
CA ALA A 19 0.74 8.99 5.44
C ALA A 19 0.37 8.28 6.74
N VAL A 20 0.40 6.94 6.74
CA VAL A 20 0.20 6.11 7.93
C VAL A 20 1.54 5.56 8.37
N GLU A 21 1.95 5.84 9.60
CA GLU A 21 3.26 5.47 10.13
C GLU A 21 3.17 5.20 11.64
N ASN A 22 4.00 4.29 12.16
CA ASN A 22 4.10 4.03 13.60
C ASN A 22 5.52 4.21 14.15
N HIS A 23 6.54 4.24 13.30
CA HIS A 23 7.90 4.45 13.75
C HIS A 23 8.12 5.91 14.14
N ILE A 24 8.43 6.17 15.42
CA ILE A 24 8.50 7.51 16.02
C ILE A 24 9.35 8.48 15.18
N GLN A 25 10.59 8.10 14.85
CA GLN A 25 11.49 8.97 14.07
C GLN A 25 10.95 9.23 12.65
N SER A 26 10.27 8.25 12.05
CA SER A 26 9.62 8.45 10.75
C SER A 26 8.43 9.39 10.86
N VAL A 27 7.61 9.26 11.91
CA VAL A 27 6.47 10.14 12.18
C VAL A 27 6.94 11.58 12.32
N GLU A 28 7.96 11.82 13.14
CA GLU A 28 8.53 13.16 13.36
C GLU A 28 8.98 13.79 12.03
N ARG A 29 9.75 13.04 11.23
CA ARG A 29 10.21 13.52 9.93
C ARG A 29 9.06 13.83 8.97
N ILE A 30 8.05 12.96 8.89
CA ILE A 30 6.89 13.18 8.01
C ILE A 30 6.04 14.37 8.50
N LYS A 31 5.96 14.61 9.82
CA LYS A 31 5.30 15.80 10.38
C LYS A 31 6.04 17.09 10.03
N GLU A 32 7.38 17.08 9.97
CA GLU A 32 8.13 18.22 9.45
C GLU A 32 7.77 18.50 7.99
N LEU A 33 7.79 17.47 7.13
CA LEU A 33 7.36 17.59 5.73
C LEU A 33 5.92 18.10 5.59
N SER A 34 5.02 17.72 6.52
CA SER A 34 3.62 18.16 6.51
C SER A 34 3.50 19.68 6.68
N LYS A 35 4.35 20.31 7.49
CA LYS A 35 4.37 21.77 7.69
C LYS A 35 4.69 22.53 6.39
N GLU A 36 5.47 21.93 5.51
CA GLU A 36 5.88 22.49 4.22
C GLU A 36 4.97 22.07 3.05
N SER A 37 3.92 21.29 3.33
CA SER A 37 3.10 20.64 2.29
C SER A 37 1.91 21.45 1.78
N ASP A 38 1.69 22.67 2.30
CA ASP A 38 0.51 23.49 2.03
C ASP A 38 -0.81 22.72 2.28
N GLY A 39 -0.86 21.99 3.40
CA GLY A 39 -2.03 21.20 3.80
C GLY A 39 -2.27 19.91 2.98
N ARG A 40 -1.41 19.58 2.01
CA ARG A 40 -1.58 18.38 1.17
C ARG A 40 -1.18 17.07 1.85
N LEU A 41 -0.37 17.11 2.91
CA LEU A 41 0.06 15.92 3.65
C LEU A 41 -0.55 15.87 5.05
N GLU A 42 -1.30 14.81 5.30
CA GLU A 42 -1.82 14.45 6.62
C GLU A 42 -1.07 13.23 7.17
N VAL A 43 -0.71 13.25 8.46
CA VAL A 43 0.01 12.15 9.12
C VAL A 43 -0.91 11.46 10.13
N LEU A 44 -1.12 10.16 9.94
CA LEU A 44 -1.85 9.29 10.86
C LEU A 44 -0.86 8.37 11.57
N VAL A 45 -0.88 8.40 12.90
CA VAL A 45 -0.07 7.48 13.70
C VAL A 45 -0.91 6.24 14.01
N SER A 46 -0.51 5.08 13.50
CA SER A 46 -1.26 3.85 13.70
C SER A 46 -0.39 2.61 13.55
N GLU A 47 -0.46 1.70 14.53
CA GLU A 47 0.24 0.41 14.50
C GLU A 47 -0.62 -0.71 13.92
N ARG A 48 -1.95 -0.58 14.03
CA ARG A 48 -2.90 -1.64 13.70
C ARG A 48 -3.72 -1.24 12.49
N GLU A 49 -3.80 -2.16 11.54
CA GLU A 49 -4.57 -1.98 10.32
C GLU A 49 -6.05 -1.65 10.59
N SER A 50 -6.68 -2.31 11.57
CA SER A 50 -8.06 -2.03 11.95
C SER A 50 -8.26 -0.60 12.46
N GLU A 51 -7.29 -0.06 13.18
CA GLU A 51 -7.29 1.32 13.66
C GLU A 51 -7.04 2.30 12.51
N THR A 52 -6.10 1.96 11.62
CA THR A 52 -5.85 2.73 10.39
C THR A 52 -7.14 2.92 9.60
N PHE A 53 -7.89 1.84 9.33
CA PHE A 53 -9.13 1.95 8.56
C PHE A 53 -10.25 2.67 9.31
N LYS A 54 -10.32 2.57 10.64
CA LYS A 54 -11.24 3.41 11.44
C LYS A 54 -10.92 4.90 11.26
N GLN A 55 -9.65 5.28 11.25
CA GLN A 55 -9.23 6.66 11.03
C GLN A 55 -9.47 7.10 9.58
N LEU A 56 -9.19 6.25 8.60
CA LEU A 56 -9.43 6.53 7.17
C LEU A 56 -10.92 6.72 6.86
N LYS A 57 -11.82 5.95 7.48
CA LYS A 57 -13.28 6.13 7.34
C LYS A 57 -13.78 7.48 7.87
N LYS A 58 -13.04 8.10 8.79
CA LYS A 58 -13.33 9.47 9.28
C LYS A 58 -12.76 10.54 8.35
N LYS A 59 -11.97 10.16 7.34
CA LYS A 59 -11.53 11.07 6.30
C LYS A 59 -12.62 11.12 5.23
N ASN A 60 -12.88 12.30 4.71
CA ASN A 60 -13.83 12.53 3.62
C ASN A 60 -13.28 11.96 2.29
N LEU A 61 -13.05 10.65 2.24
CA LEU A 61 -12.66 9.91 1.04
C LEU A 61 -13.92 9.55 0.27
N THR A 62 -13.89 9.80 -1.03
CA THR A 62 -14.98 9.44 -1.93
C THR A 62 -15.09 7.92 -2.01
N VAL A 63 -16.32 7.40 -1.95
CA VAL A 63 -16.60 5.99 -2.27
C VAL A 63 -17.02 5.90 -3.73
N HIS A 64 -16.42 4.96 -4.46
CA HIS A 64 -16.64 4.76 -5.89
C HIS A 64 -17.34 3.43 -6.18
N PRO A 65 -18.28 3.36 -7.15
CA PRO A 65 -18.85 2.10 -7.61
C PRO A 65 -17.80 1.03 -7.96
N TRP A 66 -18.05 -0.20 -7.50
CA TRP A 66 -17.14 -1.35 -7.67
C TRP A 66 -16.96 -1.79 -9.14
N LYS A 67 -17.86 -1.43 -10.06
CA LYS A 67 -17.72 -1.74 -11.49
C LYS A 67 -16.50 -1.02 -12.10
N GLU A 68 -16.08 0.07 -11.47
CA GLU A 68 -14.95 0.96 -11.68
C GLU A 68 -13.60 0.62 -11.07
N VAL A 69 -12.45 0.84 -11.71
CA VAL A 69 -11.24 1.15 -10.91
C VAL A 69 -11.44 2.53 -10.31
N HIS A 70 -11.11 2.71 -9.03
CA HIS A 70 -11.27 4.00 -8.37
C HIS A 70 -10.40 5.06 -9.07
N PRO A 71 -10.98 6.17 -9.57
CA PRO A 71 -10.26 7.09 -10.46
C PRO A 71 -9.27 8.00 -9.74
N SER A 72 -9.50 8.29 -8.45
CA SER A 72 -8.77 9.32 -7.70
C SER A 72 -8.16 8.85 -6.36
N LEU A 73 -8.18 7.55 -6.07
CA LEU A 73 -7.64 6.98 -4.84
C LEU A 73 -6.80 5.74 -5.17
N PHE A 74 -5.56 5.74 -4.70
CA PHE A 74 -4.67 4.60 -4.75
C PHE A 74 -3.91 4.50 -3.43
N ALA A 75 -3.48 3.29 -3.07
CA ALA A 75 -2.63 3.05 -1.91
C ALA A 75 -1.23 2.66 -2.36
N VAL A 76 -0.21 3.12 -1.63
CA VAL A 76 1.15 2.60 -1.74
C VAL A 76 1.55 2.03 -0.40
N VAL A 77 2.00 0.77 -0.39
CA VAL A 77 2.31 0.05 0.86
C VAL A 77 3.71 -0.55 0.79
N HIS A 78 4.52 -0.26 1.80
CA HIS A 78 5.75 -1.00 2.07
C HIS A 78 5.43 -2.26 2.85
N VAL A 79 5.68 -3.42 2.25
CA VAL A 79 5.47 -4.71 2.89
C VAL A 79 6.76 -5.13 3.59
N PRO A 80 6.75 -5.36 4.92
CA PRO A 80 7.96 -5.71 5.65
C PRO A 80 8.60 -7.01 5.15
N ASN A 81 9.94 -7.05 5.07
CA ASN A 81 10.69 -8.27 4.76
C ASN A 81 10.79 -9.21 5.97
N LYS A 82 9.64 -9.69 6.44
CA LYS A 82 9.50 -10.63 7.57
C LYS A 82 8.17 -11.37 7.47
N PHE A 83 7.96 -12.35 8.32
CA PHE A 83 6.72 -13.16 8.34
C PHE A 83 5.44 -12.32 8.39
N SER A 84 5.44 -11.19 9.12
CA SER A 84 4.29 -10.27 9.16
C SER A 84 3.98 -9.61 7.81
N GLY A 85 4.95 -9.46 6.91
CA GLY A 85 4.70 -9.00 5.55
C GLY A 85 3.90 -10.02 4.73
N ALA A 86 4.20 -11.31 4.86
CA ALA A 86 3.41 -12.36 4.21
C ALA A 86 1.97 -12.43 4.75
N ILE A 87 1.79 -12.23 6.07
CA ILE A 87 0.45 -12.10 6.68
C ILE A 87 -0.27 -10.88 6.13
N MET A 88 0.41 -9.73 6.01
CA MET A 88 -0.17 -8.50 5.48
C MET A 88 -0.67 -8.68 4.04
N ILE A 89 0.09 -9.33 3.17
CA ILE A 89 -0.36 -9.67 1.81
C ILE A 89 -1.61 -10.55 1.83
N LYS A 90 -1.63 -11.60 2.66
CA LYS A 90 -2.81 -12.47 2.80
C LYS A 90 -4.03 -11.66 3.27
N ASN A 91 -3.85 -10.73 4.21
CA ASN A 91 -4.93 -9.87 4.68
C ASN A 91 -5.46 -8.97 3.56
N TYR A 92 -4.60 -8.38 2.73
CA TYR A 92 -5.05 -7.61 1.57
C TYR A 92 -5.83 -8.46 0.58
N LEU A 93 -5.38 -9.67 0.25
CA LEU A 93 -6.14 -10.56 -0.63
C LEU A 93 -7.52 -10.90 -0.05
N ASN A 94 -7.62 -11.15 1.26
CA ASN A 94 -8.92 -11.34 1.90
C ASN A 94 -9.79 -10.07 1.82
N GLN A 95 -9.20 -8.89 2.01
CA GLN A 95 -9.91 -7.61 1.87
C GLN A 95 -10.41 -7.37 0.43
N PHE A 96 -9.70 -7.87 -0.58
CA PHE A 96 -10.13 -7.77 -1.97
C PHE A 96 -11.39 -8.61 -2.21
N HIS A 97 -11.40 -9.83 -1.69
CA HIS A 97 -12.56 -10.71 -1.72
C HIS A 97 -13.76 -10.11 -0.97
N ASP A 98 -13.54 -9.67 0.27
CA ASP A 98 -14.60 -9.22 1.17
C ASP A 98 -15.02 -7.75 0.92
N ARG A 99 -14.32 -7.04 0.02
CA ARG A 99 -14.50 -5.60 -0.26
C ARG A 99 -14.38 -4.74 1.00
N THR A 100 -13.40 -5.06 1.83
CA THR A 100 -13.10 -4.35 3.09
C THR A 100 -11.75 -3.62 3.02
N GLY A 101 -11.32 -2.97 4.10
CA GLY A 101 -10.08 -2.19 4.11
C GLY A 101 -10.11 -1.06 3.08
N PHE A 102 -9.05 -0.95 2.25
CA PHE A 102 -9.02 0.02 1.15
C PHE A 102 -10.16 -0.19 0.14
N GLN A 103 -10.58 -1.44 -0.05
CA GLN A 103 -11.62 -1.80 -0.99
C GLN A 103 -13.03 -1.40 -0.53
N SER A 104 -13.17 -0.93 0.72
CA SER A 104 -14.42 -0.31 1.19
C SER A 104 -14.71 1.04 0.53
N PHE A 105 -13.73 1.64 -0.16
CA PHE A 105 -13.90 2.87 -0.94
C PHE A 105 -14.20 2.60 -2.43
N GLY A 106 -14.30 1.35 -2.88
CA GLY A 106 -14.40 0.98 -4.30
C GLY A 106 -13.22 0.10 -4.72
N ARG A 107 -13.00 -0.17 -6.02
CA ARG A 107 -11.81 -0.93 -6.47
C ARG A 107 -10.57 -0.04 -6.46
N VAL A 108 -9.95 0.08 -5.30
CA VAL A 108 -8.76 0.93 -5.08
C VAL A 108 -7.52 0.20 -5.58
N ARG A 109 -6.75 0.84 -6.46
CA ARG A 109 -5.45 0.32 -6.91
C ARG A 109 -4.47 0.32 -5.73
N MET A 110 -3.71 -0.77 -5.59
CA MET A 110 -2.65 -0.88 -4.60
C MET A 110 -1.31 -1.12 -5.28
N ASN A 111 -0.34 -0.25 -5.00
CA ASN A 111 1.06 -0.44 -5.39
C ASN A 111 1.83 -0.97 -4.18
N LEU A 112 2.39 -2.17 -4.29
CA LEU A 112 3.04 -2.85 -3.18
C LEU A 112 4.56 -2.86 -3.43
N ILE A 113 5.33 -2.32 -2.50
CA ILE A 113 6.78 -2.49 -2.47
C ILE A 113 7.05 -3.68 -1.56
N THR A 114 7.52 -4.78 -2.16
CA THR A 114 7.63 -6.07 -1.49
C THR A 114 9.02 -6.68 -1.67
N PRO A 115 9.42 -7.61 -0.78
CA PRO A 115 10.58 -8.46 -1.06
C PRO A 115 10.34 -9.27 -2.34
N ALA A 116 11.38 -9.50 -3.14
CA ALA A 116 11.27 -10.19 -4.43
C ALA A 116 10.50 -11.52 -4.35
N TYR A 117 10.79 -12.35 -3.34
CA TYR A 117 10.11 -13.65 -3.17
C TYR A 117 8.59 -13.54 -2.97
N VAL A 118 8.09 -12.41 -2.47
CA VAL A 118 6.65 -12.16 -2.30
C VAL A 118 6.03 -11.84 -3.65
N ALA A 119 6.66 -10.95 -4.42
CA ALA A 119 6.23 -10.61 -5.77
C ALA A 119 6.20 -11.86 -6.67
N GLU A 120 7.27 -12.67 -6.67
CA GLU A 120 7.38 -13.90 -7.44
C GLU A 120 6.26 -14.90 -7.09
N LYS A 121 5.96 -15.06 -5.79
CA LYS A 121 4.84 -15.92 -5.34
C LYS A 121 3.47 -15.41 -5.74
N LEU A 122 3.30 -14.08 -5.87
CA LEU A 122 2.05 -13.50 -6.33
C LEU A 122 1.92 -13.69 -7.83
N GLU A 123 2.98 -13.53 -8.61
CA GLU A 123 3.00 -13.62 -10.07
C GLU A 123 2.90 -15.08 -10.60
N ALA A 124 3.42 -16.04 -9.83
CA ALA A 124 3.52 -17.45 -10.24
C ALA A 124 2.26 -18.04 -10.90
N SER A 125 2.42 -18.57 -12.11
CA SER A 125 1.37 -19.18 -12.94
C SER A 125 1.31 -20.70 -12.80
N VAL A 126 0.41 -21.37 -13.53
CA VAL A 126 0.28 -22.85 -13.51
C VAL A 126 1.60 -23.45 -13.99
N GLY A 127 2.13 -24.42 -13.24
CA GLY A 127 3.41 -25.07 -13.53
C GLY A 127 4.64 -24.44 -12.89
N ASP A 128 4.53 -23.23 -12.31
CA ASP A 128 5.62 -22.60 -11.57
C ASP A 128 5.79 -23.24 -10.18
N ILE A 129 7.02 -23.57 -9.79
CA ILE A 129 7.37 -24.10 -8.46
C ILE A 129 7.04 -23.11 -7.32
N LYS A 130 6.98 -21.81 -7.63
CA LYS A 130 6.61 -20.75 -6.69
C LYS A 130 5.09 -20.58 -6.57
N ARG A 131 4.29 -21.28 -7.39
CA ARG A 131 2.82 -21.24 -7.33
C ARG A 131 2.36 -21.71 -5.95
N CYS A 132 1.49 -20.93 -5.33
CA CYS A 132 0.98 -21.22 -4.01
C CYS A 132 -0.47 -20.75 -3.87
N LYS A 133 -1.03 -20.84 -2.65
CA LYS A 133 -2.39 -20.34 -2.38
C LYS A 133 -2.52 -18.84 -2.69
N SER A 134 -1.48 -18.05 -2.46
CA SER A 134 -1.52 -16.60 -2.69
C SER A 134 -1.57 -16.25 -4.17
N SER A 135 -0.83 -16.95 -5.05
CA SER A 135 -0.95 -16.72 -6.50
C SER A 135 -2.34 -17.05 -7.01
N LEU A 136 -2.95 -18.14 -6.54
CA LEU A 136 -4.31 -18.52 -6.92
C LEU A 136 -5.35 -17.46 -6.50
N LEU A 137 -5.26 -17.00 -5.25
CA LEU A 137 -6.15 -15.95 -4.74
C LEU A 137 -5.95 -14.64 -5.50
N ARG A 138 -4.70 -14.24 -5.75
CA ARG A 138 -4.37 -13.06 -6.55
C ARG A 138 -5.00 -13.17 -7.94
N GLU A 139 -4.77 -14.28 -8.65
CA GLU A 139 -5.28 -14.55 -10.00
C GLU A 139 -6.82 -14.43 -10.06
N ALA A 140 -7.52 -14.88 -9.02
CA ALA A 140 -8.97 -14.79 -8.94
C ALA A 140 -9.51 -13.39 -8.57
N LEU A 141 -8.70 -12.52 -7.95
CA LEU A 141 -9.18 -11.29 -7.31
C LEU A 141 -8.67 -10.01 -7.96
N SER A 142 -7.54 -10.06 -8.67
CA SER A 142 -6.88 -8.86 -9.18
C SER A 142 -5.95 -9.15 -10.35
N ASP A 143 -5.87 -8.18 -11.25
CA ASP A 143 -4.75 -8.07 -12.19
C ASP A 143 -3.49 -7.61 -11.44
N LEU A 144 -2.33 -8.14 -11.82
CA LEU A 144 -1.04 -7.82 -11.23
C LEU A 144 -0.05 -7.48 -12.33
N GLU A 145 0.68 -6.39 -12.13
CA GLU A 145 1.74 -5.92 -12.99
C GLU A 145 2.99 -5.67 -12.15
N MET A 146 4.13 -6.20 -12.59
CA MET A 146 5.43 -5.88 -11.99
C MET A 146 5.93 -4.55 -12.55
N LEU A 147 5.89 -3.50 -11.74
CA LEU A 147 6.29 -2.15 -12.18
C LEU A 147 7.81 -2.00 -12.28
N MET A 148 8.55 -2.46 -11.27
CA MET A 148 10.00 -2.39 -11.24
C MET A 148 10.59 -3.36 -10.22
N VAL A 149 11.82 -3.81 -10.46
CA VAL A 149 12.65 -4.49 -9.47
C VAL A 149 13.63 -3.46 -8.90
N ILE A 150 13.59 -3.26 -7.59
CA ILE A 150 14.49 -2.34 -6.89
C ILE A 150 15.73 -3.13 -6.43
N PRO A 151 16.94 -2.77 -6.89
CA PRO A 151 18.18 -3.43 -6.46
C PRO A 151 18.39 -3.35 -4.93
N ASN A 152 18.99 -4.39 -4.33
CA ASN A 152 19.18 -4.43 -2.87
C ASN A 152 20.15 -3.37 -2.35
N ASP A 153 21.10 -2.93 -3.18
CA ASP A 153 22.15 -1.97 -2.84
C ASP A 153 21.63 -0.54 -2.63
N VAL A 154 20.38 -0.25 -2.99
CA VAL A 154 19.75 1.06 -2.75
C VAL A 154 19.04 1.18 -1.40
N TYR A 155 18.94 0.09 -0.62
CA TYR A 155 18.34 0.10 0.72
C TYR A 155 19.38 0.35 1.82
N ALA A 156 18.92 0.98 2.91
CA ALA A 156 19.72 1.21 4.10
C ALA A 156 18.95 0.75 5.37
N PRO A 157 19.58 -0.01 6.29
CA PRO A 157 20.90 -0.65 6.12
C PRO A 157 20.87 -1.70 5.00
N LYS A 158 22.05 -2.05 4.48
CA LYS A 158 22.20 -3.13 3.49
C LYS A 158 21.77 -4.48 4.06
#